data_AF-A0A3P8X4L1-F1
#
_entry.id   AF-A0A3P8X4L1-F1
#
_cell.length_a   1.000
_cell.length_b   1.000
_cell.length_c   1.000
_cell.angle_alpha   90.00
_cell.angle_beta   90.00
_cell.angle_gamma   90.00
#
_symmetry.space_group_name_H-M   'P 1'
#
loop_
_entity.id
_entity.type
_entity.pdbx_description
1 polymer ?
#
loop_
_entity_poly.entity_id
_entity_poly.type
_entity_poly.pdbx_seq_one_letter_code
_entity_poly.pdbx_strand_id
1 'polypeptide(L)'
;YSQINYFNVLGFKAEIYFGSLEEVQLHSCFVVPSPAVIFNVINPALSPQFSSSFSSVNNLPPNLLLPSNLVDPDRLKRPPPSADCSLPLLRQCDAVVPAHLSPIHTWVESLEDVDSEPSGVAELHPDVFGVPPRLDILYDVEKWQRNFKRISHAHTKVRSEVRGGGRKPWKQKGSGRARHGSIRSPLWRGGGVSHGPRGPTSYYYMLPMKVRVQGLKVALSSKLTQEYLHIVDSLDIPTPDSQFLMDLIRQRHWGHSVLIVDVGEEFPENILQATANLKTVNIIPAIGLNVHSMLKHESVVLTLQAVKFLEEKLLWHDERFAPLYPFNLPYSDLP
;
A
#
# COMPACT_ATOMS: atom_id res chain seq x y z
N TYR A 1 -16.25 -20.79 -36.66
CA TYR A 1 -15.10 -19.89 -36.43
C TYR A 1 -15.41 -18.97 -35.27
N SER A 2 -15.08 -19.41 -34.06
CA SER A 2 -15.13 -18.56 -32.86
C SER A 2 -14.11 -19.13 -31.89
N GLN A 3 -13.09 -18.31 -31.61
CA GLN A 3 -11.90 -18.64 -30.83
C GLN A 3 -12.27 -19.00 -29.39
N ILE A 4 -11.65 -20.07 -28.90
CA ILE A 4 -11.70 -20.53 -27.52
C ILE A 4 -10.51 -19.87 -26.80
N ASN A 5 -10.78 -18.86 -25.97
CA ASN A 5 -9.78 -18.36 -25.02
C ASN A 5 -9.94 -19.14 -23.71
N TYR A 6 -8.95 -19.99 -23.44
CA TYR A 6 -8.72 -20.62 -22.15
C TYR A 6 -8.17 -19.58 -21.17
N PHE A 7 -8.80 -19.44 -20.00
CA PHE A 7 -8.13 -18.90 -18.82
C PHE A 7 -8.43 -19.81 -17.63
N ASN A 8 -7.44 -20.65 -17.32
CA ASN A 8 -7.35 -21.43 -16.10
C ASN A 8 -7.02 -20.47 -14.95
N VAL A 9 -7.95 -20.31 -14.00
CA VAL A 9 -7.64 -19.70 -12.70
C VAL A 9 -7.54 -20.82 -11.68
N LEU A 10 -6.29 -21.07 -11.27
CA LEU A 10 -5.89 -22.01 -10.23
C LEU A 10 -6.70 -21.74 -8.95
N GLY A 11 -7.47 -22.76 -8.56
CA GLY A 11 -8.09 -22.83 -7.25
C GLY A 11 -7.04 -23.18 -6.20
N PHE A 12 -6.98 -22.39 -5.13
CA PHE A 12 -6.37 -22.81 -3.88
C PHE A 12 -7.27 -22.37 -2.71
N LYS A 13 -7.68 -23.38 -1.94
CA LYS A 13 -8.29 -23.27 -0.62
C LYS A 13 -7.16 -23.17 0.41
N ALA A 14 -7.24 -22.23 1.34
CA ALA A 14 -6.46 -22.24 2.56
C ALA A 14 -7.41 -22.08 3.75
N GLU A 15 -7.41 -23.07 4.64
CA GLU A 15 -8.04 -23.04 5.96
C GLU A 15 -7.03 -22.43 6.94
N ILE A 16 -7.47 -21.47 7.75
CA ILE A 16 -6.66 -20.82 8.79
C ILE A 16 -7.31 -21.12 10.14
N TYR A 17 -6.55 -21.74 11.04
CA TYR A 17 -6.88 -21.93 12.45
C TYR A 17 -6.51 -20.68 13.24
N PHE A 18 -7.42 -20.18 14.09
CA PHE A 18 -7.18 -19.06 14.99
C PHE A 18 -6.66 -19.57 16.35
N GLY A 19 -5.50 -19.07 16.76
CA GLY A 19 -4.95 -19.20 18.11
C GLY A 19 -5.05 -17.86 18.85
N SER A 20 -5.73 -17.90 19.99
CA SER A 20 -5.92 -16.82 20.97
C SER A 20 -4.61 -16.45 21.67
N LEU A 21 -4.32 -15.16 21.86
CA LEU A 21 -3.30 -14.70 22.80
C LEU A 21 -3.80 -13.50 23.63
N GLU A 22 -3.54 -13.64 24.93
CA GLU A 22 -4.04 -12.91 26.08
C GLU A 22 -3.36 -11.56 26.31
N GLU A 23 -4.06 -10.76 27.12
CA GLU A 23 -3.71 -9.46 27.67
C GLU A 23 -2.41 -9.46 28.49
N VAL A 24 -1.60 -8.40 28.34
CA VAL A 24 -0.60 -8.03 29.36
C VAL A 24 -0.72 -6.54 29.65
N GLN A 25 -0.97 -6.25 30.93
CA GLN A 25 -1.22 -4.94 31.52
C GLN A 25 0.05 -4.07 31.59
N LEU A 26 -0.13 -2.77 31.32
CA LEU A 26 0.82 -1.69 31.53
C LEU A 26 0.63 -1.08 32.92
N HIS A 27 1.71 -0.81 33.66
CA HIS A 27 1.70 0.15 34.77
C HIS A 27 3.06 0.86 34.98
N SER A 28 2.93 2.09 35.50
CA SER A 28 3.91 3.05 36.01
C SER A 28 4.44 4.08 34.99
N CYS A 29 3.89 5.30 34.96
CA CYS A 29 4.03 6.46 35.86
C CYS A 29 5.26 7.31 35.51
N PHE A 30 5.07 8.55 35.01
CA PHE A 30 5.81 9.74 35.45
C PHE A 30 5.17 11.05 34.89
N VAL A 31 4.47 11.74 35.81
CA VAL A 31 4.35 13.18 36.10
C VAL A 31 4.65 14.24 35.01
N VAL A 32 3.67 15.15 34.84
CA VAL A 32 3.61 16.40 34.05
C VAL A 32 4.46 17.53 34.69
N PRO A 33 4.81 18.63 33.97
CA PRO A 33 3.97 19.84 34.09
C PRO A 33 3.84 20.69 32.79
N SER A 34 2.67 21.33 32.69
CA SER A 34 2.33 22.41 31.74
C SER A 34 3.14 23.69 32.01
N PRO A 35 3.23 24.60 31.02
CA PRO A 35 2.79 25.96 31.34
C PRO A 35 1.97 26.67 30.25
N ALA A 36 0.93 27.35 30.74
CA ALA A 36 0.50 28.72 30.45
C ALA A 36 0.27 29.17 28.99
N VAL A 37 -1.02 29.36 28.70
CA VAL A 37 -1.61 30.19 27.66
C VAL A 37 -1.28 31.66 27.91
N ILE A 38 -0.76 32.37 26.88
CA ILE A 38 -0.79 33.83 26.80
C ILE A 38 -1.50 34.20 25.49
N PHE A 39 -2.67 34.81 25.63
CA PHE A 39 -3.35 35.51 24.54
C PHE A 39 -2.62 36.84 24.28
N ASN A 40 -2.24 37.10 23.03
CA ASN A 40 -2.03 38.46 22.55
C ASN A 40 -2.77 38.63 21.22
N VAL A 41 -3.80 39.47 21.26
CA VAL A 41 -4.53 39.99 20.11
C VAL A 41 -3.80 41.24 19.64
N ILE A 42 -3.20 41.21 18.44
CA ILE A 42 -2.90 42.42 17.65
C ILE A 42 -3.21 42.10 16.18
N ASN A 43 -4.11 42.90 15.61
CA ASN A 43 -4.62 42.81 14.24
C ASN A 43 -3.67 43.50 13.21
N PRO A 44 -3.91 43.36 11.90
CA PRO A 44 -2.90 43.16 10.86
C PRO A 44 -2.42 44.47 10.22
N ALA A 45 -1.13 44.56 9.93
CA ALA A 45 -0.61 45.52 8.96
C ALA A 45 0.72 45.03 8.36
N LEU A 46 0.70 44.84 7.03
CA LEU A 46 1.85 44.90 6.12
C LEU A 46 2.99 43.90 6.38
N SER A 47 2.84 42.66 5.92
CA SER A 47 3.99 41.81 5.57
C SER A 47 4.46 42.16 4.15
N PRO A 48 5.71 42.58 3.93
CA PRO A 48 6.24 42.68 2.58
C PRO A 48 6.41 41.25 2.03
N GLN A 49 5.89 41.05 0.81
CA GLN A 49 6.13 39.84 0.03
C GLN A 49 7.64 39.71 -0.21
N PHE A 50 8.26 38.70 0.37
CA PHE A 50 9.57 38.24 -0.09
C PHE A 50 9.35 37.24 -1.21
N SER A 51 9.30 37.74 -2.43
CA SER A 51 9.43 36.93 -3.65
C SER A 51 10.85 36.39 -3.71
N SER A 52 11.03 35.11 -3.39
CA SER A 52 12.31 34.43 -3.59
C SER A 52 12.39 33.84 -4.99
N SER A 53 12.73 34.67 -5.97
CA SER A 53 13.24 34.20 -7.26
C SER A 53 14.70 33.82 -7.10
N PHE A 54 14.98 32.58 -6.71
CA PHE A 54 16.33 32.04 -6.62
C PHE A 54 16.72 31.41 -7.97
N SER A 55 17.40 32.20 -8.79
CA SER A 55 18.17 31.69 -9.92
C SER A 55 19.59 32.27 -9.87
N SER A 56 20.54 31.35 -9.64
CA SER A 56 21.98 31.41 -9.88
C SER A 56 22.87 32.43 -9.12
N VAL A 57 23.90 31.84 -8.49
CA VAL A 57 25.19 32.40 -8.03
C VAL A 57 25.17 33.47 -6.92
N ASN A 58 25.51 33.01 -5.70
CA ASN A 58 26.08 33.78 -4.59
C ASN A 58 25.48 35.15 -4.27
N ASN A 59 24.34 35.18 -3.58
CA ASN A 59 23.86 36.39 -2.90
C ASN A 59 23.50 36.07 -1.44
N LEU A 60 24.50 35.65 -0.66
CA LEU A 60 24.43 35.80 0.79
C LEU A 60 24.69 37.29 1.11
N PRO A 61 23.94 37.91 2.03
CA PRO A 61 24.26 39.26 2.48
C PRO A 61 25.72 39.33 2.94
N PRO A 62 26.41 40.47 2.76
CA PRO A 62 27.87 40.58 2.97
C PRO A 62 28.32 40.18 4.38
N ASN A 63 27.39 40.23 5.34
CA ASN A 63 27.58 39.87 6.74
C ASN A 63 27.66 38.34 6.97
N LEU A 64 27.20 37.54 6.01
CA LEU A 64 27.22 36.07 6.00
C LEU A 64 28.28 35.50 5.04
N LEU A 65 28.99 36.37 4.32
CA LEU A 65 30.16 35.96 3.55
C LEU A 65 31.32 35.76 4.53
N LEU A 66 31.88 34.55 4.53
CA LEU A 66 33.13 34.30 5.24
C LEU A 66 34.21 35.24 4.68
N PRO A 67 34.91 36.02 5.52
CA PRO A 67 36.02 36.84 5.04
C PRO A 67 37.05 35.92 4.40
N SER A 68 37.64 36.36 3.28
CA SER A 68 38.57 35.58 2.46
C SER A 68 39.76 35.01 3.23
N ASN A 69 40.09 35.58 4.39
CA ASN A 69 41.17 35.14 5.28
C ASN A 69 40.81 33.93 6.18
N LEU A 70 39.52 33.57 6.27
CA LEU A 70 39.02 32.39 7.01
C LEU A 70 38.65 31.22 6.08
N VAL A 71 38.77 31.42 4.77
CA VAL A 71 38.63 30.34 3.79
C VAL A 71 39.99 29.67 3.70
N ASP A 72 40.16 28.54 4.38
CA ASP A 72 41.37 27.72 4.27
C ASP A 72 41.63 27.39 2.79
N PRO A 73 42.69 27.93 2.15
CA PRO A 73 42.96 27.67 0.73
C PRO A 73 43.27 26.19 0.47
N ASP A 74 43.64 25.44 1.51
CA ASP A 74 43.87 24.00 1.45
C ASP A 74 42.57 23.18 1.40
N ARG A 75 41.43 23.76 1.82
CA ARG A 75 40.11 23.13 1.64
C ARG A 75 39.70 23.08 0.16
N LEU A 76 40.13 24.06 -0.64
CA LEU A 76 39.94 24.09 -2.10
C LEU A 76 40.92 23.18 -2.86
N LYS A 77 42.04 22.79 -2.22
CA LYS A 77 43.06 21.91 -2.78
C LYS A 77 42.90 20.44 -2.42
N ARG A 78 41.87 20.05 -1.66
CA ARG A 78 41.64 18.62 -1.43
C ARG A 78 41.50 17.96 -2.79
N PRO A 79 42.30 16.92 -3.09
CA PRO A 79 42.02 16.13 -4.28
C PRO A 79 40.56 15.69 -4.20
N PRO A 80 39.82 15.67 -5.32
CA PRO A 80 38.54 14.98 -5.33
C PRO A 80 38.77 13.58 -4.76
N PRO A 81 37.78 12.99 -4.06
CA PRO A 81 37.90 11.61 -3.60
C PRO A 81 38.37 10.74 -4.78
N SER A 82 39.22 9.76 -4.50
CA SER A 82 39.77 8.85 -5.52
C SER A 82 38.64 8.35 -6.43
N ALA A 83 38.91 8.12 -7.72
CA ALA A 83 37.91 7.61 -8.66
C ALA A 83 37.26 6.29 -8.22
N ASP A 84 37.89 5.59 -7.26
CA ASP A 84 37.40 4.37 -6.60
C ASP A 84 36.43 4.64 -5.43
N CYS A 85 36.16 5.90 -5.07
CA CYS A 85 35.08 6.25 -4.16
C CYS A 85 33.78 6.36 -4.97
N SER A 86 32.96 5.32 -4.92
CA SER A 86 31.56 5.44 -5.30
C SER A 86 30.93 6.55 -4.46
N LEU A 87 30.45 7.61 -5.11
CA LEU A 87 29.74 8.67 -4.41
C LEU A 87 28.47 8.07 -3.80
N PRO A 88 28.13 8.38 -2.54
CA PRO A 88 26.92 7.87 -1.93
C PRO A 88 25.70 8.39 -2.70
N LEU A 89 24.72 7.51 -2.93
CA LEU A 89 23.48 7.90 -3.59
C LEU A 89 22.66 8.75 -2.63
N LEU A 90 22.38 10.01 -3.00
CA LEU A 90 21.54 10.91 -2.22
C LEU A 90 20.31 11.27 -3.03
N ARG A 91 19.14 10.85 -2.57
CA ARG A 91 17.85 11.20 -3.17
C ARG A 91 17.13 12.20 -2.30
N GLN A 92 16.84 13.38 -2.85
CA GLN A 92 16.03 14.42 -2.20
C GLN A 92 14.54 14.24 -2.53
N CYS A 93 13.67 14.77 -1.65
CA CYS A 93 12.24 14.84 -1.95
C CYS A 93 11.96 15.89 -3.03
N ASP A 94 11.29 15.50 -4.13
CA ASP A 94 10.90 16.44 -5.19
C ASP A 94 9.70 17.33 -4.79
N ALA A 95 8.84 16.82 -3.90
CA ALA A 95 7.65 17.52 -3.44
C ALA A 95 7.95 18.48 -2.28
N VAL A 96 7.16 19.57 -2.18
CA VAL A 96 7.33 20.58 -1.14
C VAL A 96 6.90 20.02 0.22
N VAL A 97 7.87 19.83 1.12
CA VAL A 97 7.60 19.40 2.49
C VAL A 97 6.99 20.56 3.30
N PRO A 98 5.91 20.34 4.07
CA PRO A 98 5.33 21.37 4.93
C PRO A 98 6.35 21.90 5.95
N ALA A 99 6.35 23.22 6.19
CA ALA A 99 7.36 23.88 7.04
C ALA A 99 7.46 23.40 8.50
N HIS A 100 6.44 22.69 9.00
CA HIS A 100 6.40 22.16 10.37
C HIS A 100 6.88 20.70 10.47
N LEU A 101 7.13 20.04 9.34
CA LEU A 101 7.59 18.66 9.25
C LEU A 101 8.98 18.60 8.61
N SER A 102 9.75 17.60 8.97
CA SER A 102 11.01 17.26 8.31
C SER A 102 10.82 16.01 7.44
N PRO A 103 11.58 15.87 6.33
CA PRO A 103 11.61 14.63 5.58
C PRO A 103 12.12 13.47 6.46
N ILE A 104 11.70 12.25 6.12
CA ILE A 104 12.16 11.03 6.77
C ILE A 104 13.33 10.48 5.97
N HIS A 105 14.37 10.02 6.65
CA HIS A 105 15.55 9.45 5.99
C HIS A 105 15.56 7.93 6.11
N THR A 106 15.92 7.26 5.03
CA THR A 106 16.04 5.79 4.96
C THR A 106 17.25 5.39 4.13
N TRP A 107 17.84 4.25 4.47
CA TRP A 107 18.95 3.67 3.69
C TRP A 107 18.49 3.22 2.30
N VAL A 108 19.38 3.37 1.34
CA VAL A 108 19.24 2.80 0.00
C VAL A 108 20.18 1.61 -0.10
N GLU A 109 19.63 0.46 -0.44
CA GLU A 109 20.36 -0.78 -0.60
C GLU A 109 20.54 -1.12 -2.10
N SER A 110 21.58 -1.88 -2.44
CA SER A 110 21.77 -2.47 -3.78
C SER A 110 21.42 -3.95 -3.75
N LEU A 111 20.95 -4.53 -4.85
CA LEU A 111 20.67 -5.98 -4.98
C LEU A 111 21.81 -6.77 -5.63
N GLU A 112 22.91 -6.10 -5.98
CA GLU A 112 24.02 -6.71 -6.72
C GLU A 112 24.80 -7.73 -5.88
N ASP A 113 25.13 -7.36 -4.64
CA ASP A 113 25.89 -8.20 -3.70
C ASP A 113 25.05 -8.59 -2.49
N VAL A 114 25.34 -9.78 -1.95
CA VAL A 114 24.65 -10.30 -0.76
C VAL A 114 25.03 -9.52 0.51
N ASP A 115 26.31 -9.11 0.59
CA ASP A 115 26.94 -8.40 1.71
C ASP A 115 27.11 -6.89 1.48
N SER A 116 26.35 -6.29 0.57
CA SER A 116 26.52 -4.86 0.26
C SER A 116 26.20 -3.97 1.45
N GLU A 117 27.10 -3.04 1.73
CA GLU A 117 26.83 -1.90 2.59
C GLU A 117 25.76 -0.99 1.95
N PRO A 118 24.96 -0.26 2.75
CA PRO A 118 23.97 0.66 2.22
C PRO A 118 24.64 1.68 1.29
N SER A 119 24.21 1.72 0.04
CA SER A 119 24.81 2.50 -1.05
C SER A 119 24.52 4.00 -0.93
N GLY A 120 23.52 4.39 -0.12
CA GLY A 120 23.11 5.78 -0.01
C GLY A 120 22.00 6.05 1.00
N VAL A 121 21.49 7.28 0.99
CA VAL A 121 20.39 7.76 1.83
C VAL A 121 19.32 8.42 0.95
N ALA A 122 18.07 8.04 1.16
CA ALA A 122 16.91 8.62 0.51
C ALA A 122 16.06 9.43 1.50
N GLU A 123 15.62 10.60 1.05
CA GLU A 123 14.62 11.43 1.72
C GLU A 123 13.21 11.04 1.23
N LEU A 124 12.31 10.84 2.19
CA LEU A 124 10.93 10.45 1.99
C LEU A 124 9.98 11.52 2.51
N HIS A 125 8.87 11.72 1.80
CA HIS A 125 7.86 12.70 2.18
C HIS A 125 7.08 12.27 3.44
N PRO A 126 7.00 13.12 4.48
CA PRO A 126 6.39 12.75 5.76
C PRO A 126 4.87 12.50 5.66
N ASP A 127 4.15 13.18 4.77
CA ASP A 127 2.70 12.94 4.60
C ASP A 127 2.35 11.62 3.88
N VAL A 128 3.35 10.91 3.35
CA VAL A 128 3.17 9.58 2.74
C VAL A 128 3.69 8.49 3.67
N PHE A 129 4.91 8.66 4.17
CA PHE A 129 5.63 7.63 4.93
C PHE A 129 5.62 7.87 6.45
N GLY A 130 5.19 9.03 6.93
CA GLY A 130 5.13 9.43 8.35
C GLY A 130 3.71 9.64 8.89
N VAL A 131 2.70 9.07 8.23
CA VAL A 131 1.30 9.19 8.64
C VAL A 131 1.03 8.35 9.90
N PRO A 132 0.30 8.85 10.90
CA PRO A 132 -0.01 8.07 12.10
C PRO A 132 -0.74 6.76 11.76
N PRO A 133 -0.39 5.64 12.41
CA PRO A 133 -0.93 4.32 12.08
C PRO A 133 -2.43 4.23 12.42
N ARG A 134 -3.27 4.16 11.38
CA ARG A 134 -4.73 4.07 11.47
C ARG A 134 -5.24 2.69 11.04
N LEU A 135 -5.34 1.78 12.01
CA LEU A 135 -5.75 0.39 11.81
C LEU A 135 -7.20 0.26 11.32
N ASP A 136 -8.07 1.22 11.67
CA ASP A 136 -9.45 1.31 11.22
C ASP A 136 -9.54 1.42 9.68
N ILE A 137 -8.78 2.33 9.09
CA ILE A 137 -8.76 2.54 7.64
C ILE A 137 -8.15 1.33 6.92
N LEU A 138 -7.07 0.75 7.48
CA LEU A 138 -6.46 -0.46 6.92
C LEU A 138 -7.46 -1.61 6.87
N TYR A 139 -8.21 -1.83 7.95
CA TYR A 139 -9.25 -2.86 8.01
C TYR A 139 -10.35 -2.63 6.97
N ASP A 140 -10.86 -1.40 6.85
CA ASP A 140 -11.92 -1.08 5.89
C ASP A 140 -11.46 -1.29 4.44
N VAL A 141 -10.22 -0.90 4.11
CA VAL A 141 -9.65 -1.09 2.78
C VAL A 141 -9.39 -2.57 2.47
N GLU A 142 -8.89 -3.37 3.42
CA GLU A 142 -8.75 -4.83 3.27
C GLU A 142 -10.09 -5.50 3.00
N LYS A 143 -11.09 -5.19 3.84
CA LYS A 143 -12.42 -5.74 3.75
C LYS A 143 -13.10 -5.36 2.45
N TRP A 144 -12.87 -4.14 1.98
CA TRP A 144 -13.32 -3.69 0.67
C TRP A 144 -12.66 -4.50 -0.44
N GLN A 145 -11.33 -4.60 -0.47
CA GLN A 145 -10.57 -5.34 -1.49
C GLN A 145 -11.01 -6.80 -1.61
N ARG A 146 -11.31 -7.46 -0.48
CA ARG A 146 -11.78 -8.85 -0.47
C ARG A 146 -13.23 -9.02 -0.97
N ASN A 147 -14.11 -8.05 -0.69
CA ASN A 147 -15.55 -8.20 -0.95
C ASN A 147 -16.00 -7.61 -2.28
N PHE A 148 -15.40 -6.52 -2.77
CA PHE A 148 -15.95 -5.81 -3.93
C PHE A 148 -15.95 -6.64 -5.22
N LYS A 149 -15.00 -7.58 -5.35
CA LYS A 149 -14.89 -8.54 -6.46
C LYS A 149 -15.71 -9.82 -6.25
N ARG A 150 -16.27 -10.04 -5.05
CA ARG A 150 -16.90 -11.29 -4.67
C ARG A 150 -18.32 -11.40 -5.24
N ILE A 151 -18.57 -12.48 -5.96
CA ILE A 151 -19.89 -12.88 -6.44
C ILE A 151 -20.19 -14.29 -5.90
N SER A 152 -21.32 -14.44 -5.20
CA SER A 152 -21.77 -15.74 -4.71
C SER A 152 -22.79 -16.34 -5.66
N HIS A 153 -22.47 -17.51 -6.22
CA HIS A 153 -23.33 -18.28 -7.10
C HIS A 153 -24.20 -19.32 -6.36
N ALA A 154 -24.10 -19.37 -5.02
CA ALA A 154 -24.92 -20.28 -4.24
C ALA A 154 -26.41 -19.99 -4.44
N HIS A 155 -27.18 -21.02 -4.81
CA HIS A 155 -28.60 -20.89 -5.07
C HIS A 155 -29.34 -22.15 -4.61
N THR A 156 -30.30 -21.96 -3.71
CA THR A 156 -31.22 -23.03 -3.29
C THR A 156 -32.57 -22.89 -3.98
N LYS A 157 -33.16 -24.02 -4.35
CA LYS A 157 -34.50 -24.06 -4.93
C LYS A 157 -35.54 -23.78 -3.86
N VAL A 158 -36.34 -22.73 -4.05
CA VAL A 158 -37.53 -22.49 -3.24
C VAL A 158 -38.65 -23.47 -3.62
N ARG A 159 -39.69 -23.60 -2.78
CA ARG A 159 -40.80 -24.54 -2.99
C ARG A 159 -41.49 -24.43 -4.37
N SER A 160 -41.45 -23.25 -5.00
CA SER A 160 -41.99 -23.00 -6.34
C SER A 160 -41.12 -23.59 -7.46
N GLU A 161 -39.80 -23.61 -7.27
CA GLU A 161 -38.78 -24.04 -8.25
C GLU A 161 -38.49 -25.54 -8.21
N VAL A 162 -38.74 -26.21 -7.08
CA VAL A 162 -38.68 -27.68 -6.98
C VAL A 162 -39.72 -28.30 -7.94
N ARG A 163 -39.47 -29.47 -8.57
CA ARG A 163 -40.39 -30.12 -9.53
C ARG A 163 -41.60 -30.80 -8.81
N GLY A 164 -42.76 -30.99 -9.46
CA GLY A 164 -43.93 -31.72 -8.89
C GLY A 164 -45.05 -30.89 -8.20
N GLY A 165 -45.53 -31.24 -7.00
CA GLY A 165 -46.17 -30.31 -6.05
C GLY A 165 -47.47 -29.54 -6.36
N GLY A 166 -48.07 -29.69 -7.55
CA GLY A 166 -49.26 -28.93 -7.95
C GLY A 166 -50.60 -29.46 -7.40
N ARG A 167 -50.65 -30.72 -6.96
CA ARG A 167 -51.85 -31.34 -6.36
C ARG A 167 -51.75 -31.39 -4.84
N LYS A 168 -52.84 -31.06 -4.15
CA LYS A 168 -52.95 -31.23 -2.70
C LYS A 168 -52.83 -32.72 -2.32
N PRO A 169 -51.99 -33.10 -1.33
CA PRO A 169 -51.77 -34.51 -0.99
C PRO A 169 -53.03 -35.26 -0.54
N TRP A 170 -53.87 -34.62 0.28
CA TRP A 170 -55.16 -35.15 0.76
C TRP A 170 -56.14 -34.03 1.13
N LYS A 171 -57.41 -34.38 1.32
CA LYS A 171 -58.48 -33.44 1.74
C LYS A 171 -58.17 -32.83 3.11
N GLN A 172 -58.63 -31.60 3.35
CA GLN A 172 -58.31 -30.83 4.57
C GLN A 172 -58.80 -31.48 5.87
N LYS A 173 -59.90 -32.24 5.81
CA LYS A 173 -60.55 -32.93 6.93
C LYS A 173 -60.84 -34.38 6.55
N GLY A 174 -61.00 -35.25 7.54
CA GLY A 174 -61.40 -36.65 7.37
C GLY A 174 -60.26 -37.68 7.29
N SER A 175 -59.01 -37.26 7.10
CA SER A 175 -57.86 -38.19 6.95
C SER A 175 -57.13 -38.53 8.26
N GLY A 176 -57.39 -37.82 9.36
CA GLY A 176 -56.67 -37.98 10.64
C GLY A 176 -55.20 -37.54 10.62
N ARG A 177 -54.69 -37.03 9.48
CA ARG A 177 -53.28 -36.60 9.29
C ARG A 177 -53.13 -35.08 9.42
N ALA A 178 -51.90 -34.61 9.62
CA ALA A 178 -51.56 -33.19 9.56
C ALA A 178 -52.00 -32.54 8.23
N ARG A 179 -52.31 -31.24 8.27
CA ARG A 179 -52.81 -30.49 7.10
C ARG A 179 -51.64 -30.05 6.22
N HIS A 180 -51.62 -30.49 4.96
CA HIS A 180 -50.61 -30.05 3.99
C HIS A 180 -51.23 -29.54 2.69
N GLY A 181 -50.64 -28.48 2.13
CA GLY A 181 -51.06 -27.89 0.85
C GLY A 181 -50.28 -28.43 -0.36
N SER A 182 -49.00 -28.75 -0.20
CA SER A 182 -48.13 -29.24 -1.27
C SER A 182 -47.02 -30.12 -0.69
N ILE A 183 -46.60 -31.15 -1.44
CA ILE A 183 -45.47 -32.01 -1.08
C ILE A 183 -44.10 -31.32 -1.19
N ARG A 184 -44.02 -30.13 -1.83
CA ARG A 184 -42.76 -29.38 -1.99
C ARG A 184 -42.48 -28.40 -0.84
N SER A 185 -43.32 -28.39 0.19
CA SER A 185 -43.11 -27.44 1.30
C SER A 185 -41.81 -27.78 2.05
N PRO A 186 -41.15 -26.81 2.69
CA PRO A 186 -39.91 -27.03 3.44
C PRO A 186 -40.00 -28.08 4.56
N LEU A 187 -41.22 -28.33 5.07
CA LEU A 187 -41.48 -29.36 6.07
C LEU A 187 -41.36 -30.80 5.53
N TRP A 188 -41.43 -30.97 4.21
CA TRP A 188 -41.39 -32.28 3.56
C TRP A 188 -39.97 -32.61 3.12
N ARG A 189 -39.60 -33.89 3.20
CA ARG A 189 -38.35 -34.41 2.64
C ARG A 189 -38.33 -34.16 1.12
N GLY A 190 -37.25 -33.55 0.62
CA GLY A 190 -37.14 -33.15 -0.79
C GLY A 190 -37.98 -31.93 -1.17
N GLY A 191 -38.55 -31.23 -0.19
CA GLY A 191 -39.17 -29.92 -0.36
C GLY A 191 -38.15 -28.81 -0.65
N GLY A 192 -38.64 -27.63 -0.98
CA GLY A 192 -37.79 -26.46 -1.19
C GLY A 192 -37.24 -25.89 0.12
N VAL A 193 -36.14 -25.15 0.05
CA VAL A 193 -35.54 -24.46 1.20
C VAL A 193 -36.31 -23.16 1.49
N SER A 194 -36.64 -22.88 2.76
CA SER A 194 -37.33 -21.64 3.15
C SER A 194 -36.43 -20.40 3.02
N HIS A 195 -35.34 -20.39 3.79
CA HIS A 195 -34.34 -19.33 3.81
C HIS A 195 -33.00 -19.96 3.45
N GLY A 196 -32.64 -19.86 2.18
CA GLY A 196 -31.36 -20.29 1.66
C GLY A 196 -30.80 -19.23 0.72
N PRO A 197 -29.55 -19.40 0.27
CA PRO A 197 -28.93 -18.44 -0.63
C PRO A 197 -29.73 -18.31 -1.93
N ARG A 198 -29.96 -17.05 -2.34
CA ARG A 198 -30.67 -16.67 -3.57
C ARG A 198 -29.69 -16.00 -4.53
N GLY A 199 -28.87 -16.82 -5.20
CA GLY A 199 -27.84 -16.35 -6.12
C GLY A 199 -28.36 -16.02 -7.53
N PRO A 200 -27.56 -15.26 -8.32
CA PRO A 200 -26.26 -14.70 -7.95
C PRO A 200 -26.38 -13.43 -7.08
N THR A 201 -25.64 -13.37 -5.97
CA THR A 201 -25.57 -12.17 -5.09
C THR A 201 -24.20 -11.51 -5.19
N SER A 202 -24.18 -10.21 -5.48
CA SER A 202 -22.96 -9.39 -5.49
C SER A 202 -22.73 -8.70 -4.13
N TYR A 203 -21.48 -8.55 -3.74
CA TYR A 203 -21.05 -7.82 -2.54
C TYR A 203 -20.32 -6.51 -2.91
N TYR A 204 -20.69 -5.94 -4.05
CA TYR A 204 -20.02 -4.77 -4.62
C TYR A 204 -20.37 -3.49 -3.85
N TYR A 205 -19.35 -2.75 -3.44
CA TYR A 205 -19.44 -1.38 -2.97
C TYR A 205 -18.12 -0.66 -3.25
N MET A 206 -18.16 0.67 -3.37
CA MET A 206 -16.98 1.49 -3.62
C MET A 206 -16.67 2.37 -2.42
N LEU A 207 -15.43 2.28 -1.93
CA LEU A 207 -14.91 3.21 -0.94
C LEU A 207 -14.55 4.56 -1.59
N PRO A 208 -14.72 5.70 -0.88
CA PRO A 208 -14.25 6.99 -1.33
C PRO A 208 -12.76 6.94 -1.69
N MET A 209 -12.37 7.63 -2.76
CA MET A 209 -10.97 7.61 -3.25
C MET A 209 -9.97 8.01 -2.16
N LYS A 210 -10.26 9.08 -1.41
CA LYS A 210 -9.37 9.58 -0.35
C LYS A 210 -9.16 8.54 0.77
N VAL A 211 -10.17 7.72 1.09
CA VAL A 211 -10.04 6.64 2.10
C VAL A 211 -9.11 5.53 1.58
N ARG A 212 -9.22 5.16 0.31
CA ARG A 212 -8.34 4.16 -0.32
C ARG A 212 -6.88 4.64 -0.36
N VAL A 213 -6.66 5.90 -0.71
CA VAL A 213 -5.35 6.56 -0.72
C VAL A 213 -4.76 6.63 0.69
N GLN A 214 -5.57 7.03 1.68
CA GLN A 214 -5.15 7.06 3.07
C GLN A 214 -4.74 5.66 3.57
N GLY A 215 -5.46 4.61 3.16
CA GLY A 215 -5.09 3.24 3.48
C GLY A 215 -3.72 2.83 2.93
N LEU A 216 -3.36 3.29 1.72
CA LEU A 216 -2.02 3.06 1.17
C LEU A 216 -0.93 3.81 1.95
N LYS A 217 -1.14 5.10 2.25
CA LYS A 217 -0.21 5.90 3.07
C LYS A 217 0.03 5.27 4.44
N VAL A 218 -1.04 4.87 5.12
CA VAL A 218 -0.97 4.21 6.43
C VAL A 218 -0.24 2.87 6.32
N ALA A 219 -0.47 2.08 5.26
CA ALA A 219 0.23 0.82 5.06
C ALA A 219 1.74 1.01 4.85
N LEU A 220 2.14 2.00 4.03
CA LEU A 220 3.54 2.34 3.78
C LEU A 220 4.23 2.84 5.05
N SER A 221 3.58 3.76 5.76
CA SER A 221 4.11 4.29 7.02
C SER A 221 4.23 3.22 8.11
N SER A 222 3.27 2.30 8.18
CA SER A 222 3.33 1.18 9.13
C SER A 222 4.49 0.23 8.81
N LYS A 223 4.72 -0.08 7.53
CA LYS A 223 5.87 -0.92 7.11
C LYS A 223 7.20 -0.24 7.40
N LEU A 224 7.29 1.07 7.17
CA LEU A 224 8.49 1.83 7.48
C LEU A 224 8.78 1.87 8.99
N THR A 225 7.75 2.16 9.81
CA THR A 225 7.89 2.23 11.27
C THR A 225 8.28 0.87 11.88
N GLN A 226 7.92 -0.23 11.21
CA GLN A 226 8.27 -1.60 11.61
C GLN A 226 9.60 -2.10 11.02
N GLU A 227 10.35 -1.25 10.30
CA GLU A 227 11.61 -1.62 9.63
C GLU A 227 11.46 -2.71 8.56
N TYR A 228 10.26 -2.89 8.01
CA TYR A 228 9.94 -3.86 6.95
C TYR A 228 9.86 -3.23 5.55
N LEU A 229 10.12 -1.93 5.44
CA LEU A 229 10.19 -1.22 4.17
C LEU A 229 11.66 -1.00 3.81
N HIS A 230 12.10 -1.60 2.70
CA HIS A 230 13.45 -1.43 2.19
C HIS A 230 13.41 -0.67 0.87
N ILE A 231 14.34 0.25 0.68
CA ILE A 231 14.47 1.01 -0.56
C ILE A 231 15.71 0.55 -1.28
N VAL A 232 15.54 0.26 -2.57
CA VAL A 232 16.60 -0.23 -3.44
C VAL A 232 16.81 0.75 -4.59
N ASP A 233 18.05 0.89 -5.04
CA ASP A 233 18.37 1.70 -6.22
C ASP A 233 17.78 1.08 -7.50
N SER A 234 18.30 -0.09 -7.90
CA SER A 234 17.89 -0.85 -9.09
C SER A 234 17.52 -2.30 -8.76
N LEU A 235 16.70 -2.93 -9.61
CA LEU A 235 16.33 -4.35 -9.50
C LEU A 235 17.31 -5.28 -10.22
N ASP A 236 18.51 -4.79 -10.55
CA ASP A 236 19.49 -5.57 -11.29
C ASP A 236 20.18 -6.57 -10.36
N ILE A 237 20.15 -7.84 -10.75
CA ILE A 237 20.78 -8.95 -10.03
C ILE A 237 21.84 -9.56 -10.94
N PRO A 238 23.03 -9.92 -10.42
CA PRO A 238 24.12 -10.45 -11.24
C PRO A 238 23.79 -11.80 -11.88
N THR A 239 22.99 -12.63 -11.20
CA THR A 239 22.68 -14.00 -11.62
C THR A 239 21.16 -14.25 -11.60
N PRO A 240 20.58 -14.96 -12.58
CA PRO A 240 19.14 -15.28 -12.61
C PRO A 240 18.72 -16.37 -11.58
N ASP A 241 19.59 -16.71 -10.63
CA ASP A 241 19.40 -17.83 -9.72
C ASP A 241 18.47 -17.47 -8.56
N SER A 242 17.39 -18.23 -8.39
CA SER A 242 16.47 -18.07 -7.26
C SER A 242 17.12 -18.30 -5.89
N GLN A 243 18.19 -19.10 -5.83
CA GLN A 243 18.94 -19.36 -4.59
C GLN A 243 19.68 -18.11 -4.11
N PHE A 244 20.30 -17.37 -5.03
CA PHE A 244 20.96 -16.10 -4.73
C PHE A 244 19.99 -15.13 -4.04
N LEU A 245 18.78 -14.96 -4.59
CA LEU A 245 17.77 -14.08 -4.01
C LEU A 245 17.31 -14.54 -2.63
N MET A 246 17.14 -15.86 -2.43
CA MET A 246 16.76 -16.42 -1.12
C MET A 246 17.85 -16.23 -0.07
N ASP A 247 19.12 -16.35 -0.47
CA ASP A 247 20.25 -16.17 0.44
C ASP A 247 20.42 -14.69 0.79
N LEU A 248 20.23 -13.77 -0.17
CA LEU A 248 20.16 -12.32 0.08
C LEU A 248 19.07 -11.97 1.09
N ILE A 249 17.84 -12.48 0.91
CA ILE A 249 16.72 -12.25 1.82
C ILE A 249 17.04 -12.76 3.23
N ARG A 250 17.69 -13.92 3.35
CA ARG A 250 18.07 -14.50 4.65
C ARG A 250 19.16 -13.69 5.35
N GLN A 251 20.17 -13.26 4.61
CA GLN A 251 21.32 -12.53 5.14
C GLN A 251 20.94 -11.12 5.59
N ARG A 252 20.03 -10.45 4.87
CA ARG A 252 19.50 -9.13 5.25
C ARG A 252 18.32 -9.17 6.21
N HIS A 253 17.87 -10.36 6.58
CA HIS A 253 16.76 -10.57 7.51
C HIS A 253 15.44 -9.90 7.08
N TRP A 254 15.14 -9.86 5.78
CA TRP A 254 13.88 -9.34 5.23
C TRP A 254 12.65 -10.23 5.49
N GLY A 255 12.75 -11.18 6.42
CA GLY A 255 11.68 -12.11 6.77
C GLY A 255 11.46 -13.23 5.75
N HIS A 256 10.30 -13.87 5.83
CA HIS A 256 9.94 -15.05 5.04
C HIS A 256 9.30 -14.72 3.68
N SER A 257 8.65 -13.55 3.56
CA SER A 257 7.92 -13.17 2.36
C SER A 257 8.19 -11.71 1.99
N VAL A 258 8.48 -11.49 0.71
CA VAL A 258 8.96 -10.20 0.20
C VAL A 258 8.13 -9.78 -1.01
N LEU A 259 7.68 -8.53 -1.01
CA LEU A 259 6.99 -7.92 -2.13
C LEU A 259 7.91 -6.87 -2.77
N ILE A 260 8.33 -7.09 -4.01
CA ILE A 260 9.16 -6.16 -4.77
C ILE A 260 8.27 -5.31 -5.68
N VAL A 261 8.50 -4.00 -5.69
CA VAL A 261 7.69 -3.02 -6.44
C VAL A 261 8.58 -2.12 -7.27
N ASP A 262 8.25 -2.02 -8.56
CA ASP A 262 8.96 -1.13 -9.50
C ASP A 262 8.00 -0.46 -10.52
N VAL A 263 8.42 0.63 -11.16
CA VAL A 263 7.59 1.45 -12.06
C VAL A 263 7.61 0.94 -13.49
N GLY A 264 8.66 0.21 -13.89
CA GLY A 264 8.86 -0.22 -15.28
C GLY A 264 7.75 -1.12 -15.83
N GLU A 265 7.42 -0.93 -17.11
CA GLU A 265 6.66 -1.93 -17.87
C GLU A 265 7.53 -3.15 -18.20
N GLU A 266 8.84 -2.93 -18.37
CA GLU A 266 9.86 -3.93 -18.58
C GLU A 266 10.72 -4.07 -17.33
N PHE A 267 10.74 -5.28 -16.76
CA PHE A 267 11.61 -5.62 -15.63
C PHE A 267 12.87 -6.33 -16.15
N PRO A 268 14.00 -6.25 -15.42
CA PRO A 268 15.20 -6.97 -15.81
C PRO A 268 14.94 -8.49 -15.89
N GLU A 269 15.50 -9.15 -16.91
CA GLU A 269 15.24 -10.57 -17.16
C GLU A 269 15.71 -11.45 -15.99
N ASN A 270 16.83 -11.09 -15.36
CA ASN A 270 17.43 -11.87 -14.27
C ASN A 270 16.50 -11.95 -13.05
N ILE A 271 15.93 -10.82 -12.61
CA ILE A 271 15.03 -10.78 -11.46
C ILE A 271 13.71 -11.50 -11.76
N LEU A 272 13.20 -11.40 -13.00
CA LEU A 272 12.00 -12.12 -13.43
C LEU A 272 12.22 -13.64 -13.39
N GLN A 273 13.34 -14.13 -13.92
CA GLN A 273 13.68 -15.55 -13.90
C GLN A 273 13.90 -16.06 -12.46
N ALA A 274 14.60 -15.28 -11.62
CA ALA A 274 14.86 -15.62 -10.23
C ALA A 274 13.56 -15.73 -9.40
N THR A 275 12.58 -14.85 -9.65
CA THR A 275 11.32 -14.82 -8.89
C THR A 275 10.23 -15.73 -9.43
N ALA A 276 10.25 -16.09 -10.72
CA ALA A 276 9.19 -16.89 -11.36
C ALA A 276 8.92 -18.24 -10.65
N ASN A 277 9.97 -18.85 -10.08
CA ASN A 277 9.86 -20.14 -9.38
C ASN A 277 9.57 -20.00 -7.88
N LEU A 278 9.68 -18.80 -7.31
CA LEU A 278 9.48 -18.55 -5.89
C LEU A 278 8.01 -18.24 -5.59
N LYS A 279 7.51 -18.78 -4.48
CA LYS A 279 6.14 -18.52 -3.99
C LYS A 279 6.09 -17.41 -2.95
N THR A 280 7.20 -17.19 -2.26
CA THR A 280 7.37 -16.26 -1.14
C THR A 280 7.70 -14.84 -1.60
N VAL A 281 8.41 -14.72 -2.73
CA VAL A 281 8.81 -13.45 -3.33
C VAL A 281 7.91 -13.17 -4.53
N ASN A 282 7.29 -12.00 -4.55
CA ASN A 282 6.44 -11.58 -5.66
C ASN A 282 6.89 -10.20 -6.15
N ILE A 283 6.90 -10.02 -7.48
CA ILE A 283 7.14 -8.73 -8.12
C ILE A 283 5.80 -8.18 -8.62
N ILE A 284 5.56 -6.90 -8.35
CA ILE A 284 4.41 -6.17 -8.88
C ILE A 284 4.85 -4.81 -9.44
N PRO A 285 4.19 -4.29 -10.49
CA PRO A 285 4.37 -2.90 -10.87
C PRO A 285 3.78 -1.97 -9.80
N ALA A 286 4.30 -0.75 -9.69
CA ALA A 286 3.84 0.28 -8.75
C ALA A 286 2.36 0.62 -8.94
N ILE A 287 1.85 0.52 -10.18
CA ILE A 287 0.43 0.69 -10.53
C ILE A 287 -0.45 -0.39 -9.85
N GLY A 288 0.08 -1.59 -9.64
CA GLY A 288 -0.59 -2.73 -9.01
C GLY A 288 -0.50 -2.77 -7.48
N LEU A 289 0.15 -1.77 -6.87
CA LEU A 289 0.34 -1.72 -5.42
C LEU A 289 -1.00 -1.64 -4.68
N ASN A 290 -1.15 -2.48 -3.67
CA ASN A 290 -2.40 -2.61 -2.94
C ASN A 290 -2.17 -3.01 -1.48
N VAL A 291 -3.07 -2.57 -0.59
CA VAL A 291 -2.98 -2.84 0.85
C VAL A 291 -2.97 -4.33 1.17
N HIS A 292 -3.82 -5.15 0.53
CA HIS A 292 -3.87 -6.59 0.79
C HIS A 292 -2.54 -7.30 0.53
N SER A 293 -1.87 -7.00 -0.60
CA SER A 293 -0.55 -7.53 -0.93
C SER A 293 0.50 -7.05 0.06
N MET A 294 0.48 -5.77 0.47
CA MET A 294 1.43 -5.26 1.46
C MET A 294 1.27 -5.92 2.83
N LEU A 295 0.04 -6.20 3.26
CA LEU A 295 -0.23 -6.88 4.53
C LEU A 295 0.06 -8.38 4.46
N LYS A 296 -0.07 -8.99 3.28
CA LYS A 296 0.20 -10.42 3.06
C LYS A 296 1.70 -10.74 3.16
N HIS A 297 2.56 -9.81 2.73
CA HIS A 297 4.02 -9.99 2.78
C HIS A 297 4.60 -9.33 4.03
N GLU A 298 5.69 -9.88 4.55
CA GLU A 298 6.39 -9.34 5.71
C GLU A 298 7.16 -8.09 5.32
N SER A 299 8.03 -8.17 4.32
CA SER A 299 8.79 -7.02 3.82
C SER A 299 8.29 -6.53 2.47
N VAL A 300 8.41 -5.21 2.26
CA VAL A 300 8.13 -4.52 1.01
C VAL A 300 9.41 -3.83 0.55
N VAL A 301 9.79 -4.07 -0.70
CA VAL A 301 10.97 -3.50 -1.34
C VAL A 301 10.50 -2.56 -2.43
N LEU A 302 10.90 -1.29 -2.37
CA LEU A 302 10.56 -0.28 -3.37
C LEU A 302 11.82 0.20 -4.10
N THR A 303 11.75 0.36 -5.41
CA THR A 303 12.80 1.09 -6.14
C THR A 303 12.71 2.59 -5.88
N LEU A 304 13.83 3.32 -6.04
CA LEU A 304 13.82 4.79 -5.94
C LEU A 304 12.79 5.41 -6.90
N GLN A 305 12.66 4.86 -8.11
CA GLN A 305 11.66 5.30 -9.07
C GLN A 305 10.25 5.05 -8.55
N ALA A 306 9.98 3.89 -7.94
CA ALA A 306 8.68 3.57 -7.35
C ALA A 306 8.32 4.53 -6.22
N VAL A 307 9.26 4.88 -5.36
CA VAL A 307 9.03 5.87 -4.31
C VAL A 307 8.63 7.21 -4.90
N LYS A 308 9.34 7.70 -5.94
CA LYS A 308 9.01 8.97 -6.60
C LYS A 308 7.60 8.97 -7.21
N PHE A 309 7.27 7.89 -7.92
CA PHE A 309 5.94 7.71 -8.50
C PHE A 309 4.83 7.69 -7.42
N LEU A 310 5.05 6.97 -6.32
CA LEU A 310 4.08 6.88 -5.23
C LEU A 310 3.90 8.22 -4.52
N GLU A 311 4.98 8.94 -4.23
CA GLU A 311 4.91 10.28 -3.61
C GLU A 311 4.07 11.24 -4.46
N GLU A 312 4.37 11.34 -5.75
CA GLU A 312 3.63 12.21 -6.67
C GLU A 312 2.13 11.89 -6.71
N LYS A 313 1.77 10.61 -6.89
CA LYS A 313 0.35 10.21 -7.02
C LYS A 313 -0.42 10.29 -5.71
N LEU A 314 0.21 9.99 -4.57
CA LEU A 314 -0.46 10.02 -3.27
C LEU A 314 -0.62 11.45 -2.74
N LEU A 315 0.35 12.33 -2.97
CA LEU A 315 0.28 13.74 -2.55
C LEU A 315 -0.72 14.56 -3.38
N TRP A 316 -0.84 14.26 -4.68
CA TRP A 316 -1.83 14.90 -5.55
C TRP A 316 -3.26 14.83 -4.97
N HIS A 317 -3.58 13.77 -4.22
CA HIS A 317 -4.91 13.60 -3.62
C HIS A 317 -5.23 14.53 -2.44
N ASP A 318 -4.22 15.11 -1.81
CA ASP A 318 -4.37 16.02 -0.67
C ASP A 318 -4.75 17.43 -1.17
N GLU A 319 -4.10 17.88 -2.25
CA GLU A 319 -4.24 19.23 -2.81
C GLU A 319 -5.37 19.37 -3.84
N ARG A 320 -5.83 18.27 -4.44
CA ARG A 320 -6.83 18.34 -5.53
C ARG A 320 -8.19 18.89 -5.11
N PHE A 321 -8.84 19.51 -6.10
CA PHE A 321 -10.25 19.87 -6.03
C PHE A 321 -11.19 18.66 -6.08
N ALA A 322 -12.46 18.90 -5.71
CA ALA A 322 -13.51 17.92 -5.91
C ALA A 322 -13.74 17.69 -7.41
N PRO A 323 -13.96 16.43 -7.85
CA PRO A 323 -14.19 16.14 -9.27
C PRO A 323 -15.47 16.80 -9.76
N LEU A 324 -15.38 17.57 -10.85
CA LEU A 324 -16.55 18.06 -11.58
C LEU A 324 -17.11 16.98 -12.51
N TYR A 325 -16.21 16.23 -13.14
CA TYR A 325 -16.49 15.11 -14.03
C TYR A 325 -15.40 14.04 -13.86
N PRO A 326 -15.57 12.82 -14.41
CA PRO A 326 -14.57 11.76 -14.29
C PRO A 326 -13.16 12.19 -14.72
N PHE A 327 -12.12 11.80 -13.94
CA PHE A 327 -10.72 12.18 -14.18
C PHE A 327 -10.09 11.60 -15.45
N ASN A 328 -10.80 10.73 -16.18
CA ASN A 328 -10.35 10.23 -17.49
C ASN A 328 -10.67 11.20 -18.65
N LEU A 329 -11.40 12.28 -18.37
CA LEU A 329 -11.65 13.36 -19.31
C LEU A 329 -10.55 14.42 -19.19
N PRO A 330 -10.33 15.24 -20.24
CA PRO A 330 -9.27 16.24 -20.22
C PRO A 330 -9.48 17.28 -19.11
N TYR A 331 -8.41 17.51 -18.34
CA TYR A 331 -8.25 18.62 -17.40
C TYR A 331 -7.03 19.45 -17.86
N SER A 332 -6.90 20.68 -17.36
CA SER A 332 -5.78 21.56 -17.72
C SER A 332 -4.46 21.18 -17.05
N ASP A 333 -4.55 20.61 -15.85
CA ASP A 333 -3.47 20.39 -14.87
C ASP A 333 -3.26 18.89 -14.55
N LEU A 334 -4.08 18.01 -15.11
CA LEU A 334 -3.92 16.56 -15.01
C LEU A 334 -3.51 16.01 -16.38
N PRO A 335 -2.44 15.21 -16.46
CA PRO A 335 -2.01 14.58 -17.71
C PRO A 335 -3.01 13.56 -18.26
#